data_AF-A0A939NR72-F1
#
_entry.id   AF-A0A939NR72-F1
#
_cell.length_a   1.000
_cell.length_b   1.000
_cell.length_c   1.000
_cell.angle_alpha   90.00
_cell.angle_beta   90.00
_cell.angle_gamma   90.00
#
_symmetry.space_group_name_H-M   'P 1'
#
loop_
_entity.id
_entity.type
_entity.pdbx_description
1 polymer ?
#
loop_
_entity_poly.entity_id
_entity_poly.type
_entity_poly.pdbx_seq_one_letter_code
_entity_poly.pdbx_strand_id
1 'polypeptide(L)'
;MKIRSQVGMVLNLDKCIGCHTCSVTCKTSGPAVKGWNTPGSTTWKVSRASVSRTTGKPEKWKGGWIRKINGKLQPRMGNRAMLLGKIFANPHLPGIDDYYEPFDYDYQNLHNAPESKHQPIARPRSLITGQRMDKITSGPNWEEILGGEFENAPKIRTSTTCRRRCTASSKTPS
;
A
#
# COMPACT_ATOMS: atom_id res chain seq x y z
N MET A 1 -22.03 32.43 4.27
CA MET A 1 -20.94 32.07 3.33
C MET A 1 -19.62 32.20 4.07
N LYS A 2 -18.75 31.18 4.06
CA LYS A 2 -17.43 31.21 4.72
C LYS A 2 -16.36 30.87 3.69
N ILE A 3 -15.63 31.86 3.19
CA ILE A 3 -14.57 31.67 2.19
C ILE A 3 -13.36 31.03 2.86
N ARG A 4 -12.80 30.00 2.22
CA ARG A 4 -11.57 29.29 2.62
C ARG A 4 -10.74 29.00 1.38
N SER A 5 -9.44 28.83 1.54
CA SER A 5 -8.52 28.41 0.48
C SER A 5 -7.95 27.01 0.78
N GLN A 6 -7.70 26.24 -0.28
CA GLN A 6 -7.04 24.94 -0.22
C GLN A 6 -6.20 24.76 -1.49
N VAL A 7 -4.98 24.25 -1.34
CA VAL A 7 -4.15 23.83 -2.47
C VAL A 7 -4.61 22.45 -2.92
N GLY A 8 -5.21 22.37 -4.10
CA GLY A 8 -5.58 21.10 -4.75
C GLY A 8 -4.41 20.49 -5.52
N MET A 9 -4.52 19.20 -5.85
CA MET A 9 -3.56 18.49 -6.69
C MET A 9 -4.30 17.74 -7.80
N VAL A 10 -3.73 17.74 -9.00
CA VAL A 10 -4.22 16.98 -10.16
C VAL A 10 -3.11 16.04 -10.62
N LEU A 11 -3.43 14.75 -10.73
CA LEU A 11 -2.52 13.74 -11.28
C LEU A 11 -3.09 13.26 -12.63
N ASN A 12 -2.35 13.50 -13.71
CA ASN A 12 -2.72 12.99 -15.03
C ASN A 12 -2.24 11.55 -15.17
N LEU A 13 -3.20 10.61 -15.16
CA LEU A 13 -2.91 9.19 -15.25
C LEU A 13 -2.43 8.75 -16.64
N ASP A 14 -2.76 9.49 -17.70
CA ASP A 14 -2.28 9.21 -19.07
C ASP A 14 -0.79 9.54 -19.23
N LYS A 15 -0.27 10.44 -18.39
CA LYS A 15 1.17 10.79 -18.34
C LYS A 15 1.93 10.06 -17.24
N CYS A 16 1.24 9.26 -16.42
CA CYS A 16 1.87 8.51 -15.35
C CYS A 16 2.57 7.27 -15.93
N ILE A 17 3.90 7.21 -15.80
CA ILE A 17 4.72 6.11 -16.32
C ILE A 17 5.10 5.06 -15.28
N GLY A 18 4.72 5.24 -14.01
CA GLY A 18 5.05 4.28 -12.95
C GLY A 18 6.52 4.19 -12.57
N CYS A 19 7.29 5.27 -12.72
CA CYS A 19 8.72 5.29 -12.38
C CYS A 19 9.06 5.34 -10.88
N HIS A 20 8.06 5.41 -9.99
CA HIS A 20 8.21 5.49 -8.52
C HIS A 20 9.03 6.66 -7.96
N THR A 21 9.45 7.64 -8.79
CA THR A 21 10.26 8.78 -8.35
C THR A 21 9.63 9.57 -7.20
N CYS A 22 8.31 9.83 -7.24
CA CYS A 22 7.64 10.55 -6.14
C CYS A 22 7.67 9.78 -4.80
N SER A 23 7.91 8.46 -4.81
CA SER A 23 7.89 7.60 -3.62
C SER A 23 9.23 7.74 -2.94
N VAL A 24 10.29 7.62 -3.76
CA VAL A 24 11.67 7.76 -3.32
C VAL A 24 11.91 9.16 -2.76
N THR A 25 11.49 10.22 -3.47
CA THR A 25 11.69 11.59 -2.99
C THR A 25 10.94 11.87 -1.69
N CYS A 26 9.69 11.41 -1.57
CA CYS A 26 8.95 11.50 -0.32
C CYS A 26 9.67 10.75 0.81
N LYS A 27 10.22 9.56 0.51
CA LYS A 27 10.95 8.73 1.48
C LYS A 27 12.21 9.38 1.99
N THR A 28 12.99 9.97 1.11
CA THR A 28 14.26 10.62 1.46
C THR A 28 14.04 11.97 2.15
N SER A 29 12.96 12.69 1.82
CA SER A 29 12.63 13.96 2.48
C SER A 29 12.07 13.78 3.90
N GLY A 30 11.54 12.60 4.20
CA GLY A 30 11.02 12.28 5.52
C GLY A 30 12.13 11.95 6.53
N PRO A 31 11.85 12.00 7.84
CA PRO A 31 12.82 11.61 8.85
C PRO A 31 13.28 10.16 8.63
N ALA A 32 14.60 9.94 8.52
CA ALA A 32 15.20 8.61 8.43
C ALA A 32 15.24 7.91 9.81
N VAL A 33 14.10 7.87 10.50
CA VAL A 33 13.99 7.35 11.88
C VAL A 33 13.58 5.88 11.83
N LYS A 34 14.24 5.03 12.65
CA LYS A 34 13.82 3.64 12.89
C LYS A 34 12.36 3.64 13.32
N GLY A 35 11.49 2.97 12.57
CA GLY A 35 10.03 3.00 12.75
C GLY A 35 9.26 3.82 11.71
N TRP A 36 9.86 4.84 11.09
CA TRP A 36 9.29 5.57 9.93
C TRP A 36 9.56 4.86 8.59
N ASN A 37 10.42 3.83 8.63
CA ASN A 37 10.64 2.84 7.55
C ASN A 37 9.52 1.80 7.42
N THR A 38 8.41 2.00 8.15
CA THR A 38 7.22 1.18 8.06
C THR A 38 6.43 1.43 6.78
N PRO A 39 5.61 0.45 6.37
CA PRO A 39 4.83 0.52 5.14
C PRO A 39 3.78 1.63 5.19
N GLY A 40 3.80 2.54 4.21
CA GLY A 40 2.70 3.49 3.97
C GLY A 40 3.02 4.97 4.17
N SER A 41 4.21 5.35 4.63
CA SER A 41 4.59 6.76 4.72
C SER A 41 4.90 7.41 3.36
N THR A 42 5.10 6.62 2.30
CA THR A 42 5.75 7.11 1.06
C THR A 42 5.25 6.51 -0.25
N THR A 43 4.34 5.54 -0.25
CA THR A 43 3.96 4.88 -1.50
C THR A 43 2.78 5.61 -2.16
N TRP A 44 3.05 6.46 -3.14
CA TRP A 44 2.05 6.83 -4.13
C TRP A 44 1.89 5.61 -5.05
N LYS A 45 0.68 5.06 -5.12
CA LYS A 45 0.42 3.78 -5.78
C LYS A 45 0.37 3.97 -7.29
N VAL A 46 1.24 3.29 -8.04
CA VAL A 46 1.09 3.10 -9.51
C VAL A 46 0.80 1.66 -9.91
N SER A 47 1.00 0.69 -9.02
CA SER A 47 0.44 -0.65 -9.20
C SER A 47 -0.95 -0.71 -8.56
N ARG A 48 -1.86 -1.48 -9.15
CA ARG A 48 -3.25 -1.71 -8.65
C ARG A 48 -3.28 -2.39 -7.27
N ALA A 49 -2.12 -2.77 -6.74
CA ALA A 49 -1.87 -3.22 -5.39
C ALA A 49 -1.69 -2.03 -4.46
N SER A 50 -2.56 -1.91 -3.48
CA SER A 50 -2.33 -0.95 -2.41
C SER A 50 -1.25 -1.43 -1.44
N VAL A 51 -0.55 -0.48 -0.78
CA VAL A 51 0.44 -0.70 0.32
C VAL A 51 0.00 -1.77 1.31
N SER A 52 -1.31 -1.89 1.56
CA SER A 52 -1.90 -3.14 2.01
C SER A 52 -2.71 -3.79 0.91
N ARG A 53 -2.62 -5.11 0.70
CA ARG A 53 -3.34 -5.87 -0.35
C ARG A 53 -4.86 -5.63 -0.38
N THR A 54 -5.43 -4.99 0.66
CA THR A 54 -6.87 -4.75 0.80
C THR A 54 -7.27 -3.30 1.10
N THR A 55 -6.39 -2.29 1.01
CA THR A 55 -6.71 -0.89 1.39
C THR A 55 -7.97 -0.34 0.69
N GLY A 56 -8.30 -0.81 -0.52
CA GLY A 56 -9.52 -0.45 -1.26
C GLY A 56 -10.82 -1.10 -0.79
N LYS A 57 -10.82 -1.87 0.31
CA LYS A 57 -12.00 -2.58 0.84
C LYS A 57 -12.54 -1.87 2.09
N PRO A 58 -13.43 -0.86 1.94
CA PRO A 58 -13.96 -0.12 3.08
C PRO A 58 -14.91 -0.97 3.94
N GLU A 59 -15.34 -2.15 3.47
CA GLU A 59 -16.05 -3.16 4.27
C GLU A 59 -15.14 -3.84 5.31
N LYS A 60 -13.86 -4.08 4.98
CA LYS A 60 -12.85 -4.67 5.88
C LYS A 60 -12.30 -3.63 6.85
N TRP A 61 -11.83 -2.50 6.33
CA TRP A 61 -11.09 -1.49 7.10
C TRP A 61 -11.95 -0.39 7.73
N LYS A 62 -13.25 -0.35 7.40
CA LYS A 62 -14.22 0.64 7.92
C LYS A 62 -13.78 2.11 7.78
N GLY A 63 -12.96 2.41 6.76
CA GLY A 63 -12.57 3.78 6.40
C GLY A 63 -13.72 4.56 5.73
N GLY A 64 -13.64 5.88 5.82
CA GLY A 64 -14.61 6.80 5.20
C GLY A 64 -15.92 6.97 5.98
N TRP A 65 -16.93 7.51 5.28
CA TRP A 65 -18.22 7.90 5.85
C TRP A 65 -19.36 7.06 5.26
N ILE A 66 -20.44 6.94 6.03
CA ILE A 66 -21.74 6.40 5.58
C ILE A 66 -22.81 7.47 5.79
N ARG A 67 -23.77 7.52 4.86
CA ARG A 67 -24.97 8.34 4.99
C ARG A 67 -26.08 7.48 5.56
N LYS A 68 -26.62 7.87 6.71
CA LYS A 68 -27.76 7.19 7.35
C LYS A 68 -29.06 7.51 6.61
N ILE A 69 -30.09 6.72 6.88
CA ILE A 69 -31.46 6.92 6.36
C ILE A 69 -31.98 8.32 6.72
N ASN A 70 -31.64 8.81 7.93
CA ASN A 70 -31.98 10.16 8.39
C ASN A 70 -31.16 11.28 7.73
N GLY A 71 -30.40 10.98 6.67
CA GLY A 71 -29.58 11.93 5.92
C GLY A 71 -28.27 12.34 6.59
N LYS A 72 -28.06 12.04 7.87
CA LYS A 72 -26.83 12.42 8.60
C LYS A 72 -25.65 11.52 8.23
N LEU A 73 -24.45 12.12 8.20
CA LEU A 73 -23.20 11.39 8.02
C LEU A 73 -22.75 10.74 9.34
N GLN A 74 -22.22 9.53 9.26
CA GLN A 74 -21.53 8.86 10.36
C GLN A 74 -20.23 8.24 9.84
N PRO A 75 -19.14 8.23 10.62
CA PRO A 75 -17.99 7.40 10.28
C PRO A 75 -18.40 5.95 10.10
N ARG A 76 -17.85 5.27 9.10
CA ARG A 76 -18.13 3.85 8.86
C ARG A 76 -17.67 2.98 10.03
N MET A 77 -16.69 3.45 10.80
CA MET A 77 -16.16 2.81 12.00
C MET A 77 -17.15 2.77 13.19
N GLY A 78 -18.10 3.71 13.23
CA GLY A 78 -19.11 3.83 14.30
C GLY A 78 -19.44 5.27 14.67
N ASN A 79 -20.41 5.45 15.57
CA ASN A 79 -20.63 6.74 16.24
C ASN A 79 -19.56 7.00 17.31
N ARG A 80 -19.62 8.14 18.01
CA ARG A 80 -18.62 8.53 19.02
C ARG A 80 -18.42 7.49 20.11
N ALA A 81 -19.51 6.96 20.68
CA ALA A 81 -19.44 5.95 21.75
C ALA A 81 -18.84 4.62 21.25
N MET A 82 -19.23 4.18 20.04
CA MET A 82 -18.67 2.97 19.43
C MET A 82 -17.17 3.11 19.13
N LEU A 83 -16.71 4.31 18.76
CA LEU A 83 -15.30 4.56 18.46
C LEU A 83 -14.48 4.58 19.75
N LEU A 84 -15.01 5.17 20.83
CA LEU A 84 -14.40 5.12 22.16
C LEU A 84 -14.30 3.69 22.71
N GLY A 85 -15.33 2.87 22.51
CA GLY A 85 -15.30 1.45 22.91
C GLY A 85 -14.25 0.60 22.19
N LYS A 86 -13.64 1.10 21.10
CA LYS A 86 -12.61 0.42 20.30
C LYS A 86 -11.20 0.99 20.54
N ILE A 87 -11.02 1.91 21.49
CA ILE A 87 -9.75 2.63 21.67
C ILE A 87 -8.61 1.71 22.13
N PHE A 88 -8.89 0.75 23.01
CA PHE A 88 -7.87 -0.11 23.60
C PHE A 88 -7.37 -1.20 22.64
N ALA A 89 -8.22 -1.63 21.73
CA ALA A 89 -7.88 -2.59 20.68
C ALA A 89 -8.78 -2.33 19.47
N ASN A 90 -8.24 -1.65 18.46
CA ASN A 90 -9.01 -1.34 17.26
C ASN A 90 -9.13 -2.60 16.37
N PRO A 91 -10.33 -3.20 16.22
CA PRO A 91 -10.52 -4.44 15.46
C PRO A 91 -10.38 -4.27 13.94
N HIS A 92 -10.24 -3.02 13.47
CA HIS A 92 -10.13 -2.69 12.05
C HIS A 92 -8.78 -2.04 11.72
N LEU A 93 -7.80 -2.12 12.62
CA LEU A 93 -6.44 -1.66 12.34
C LEU A 93 -5.72 -2.69 11.46
N PRO A 94 -5.11 -2.30 10.33
CA PRO A 94 -4.29 -3.21 9.55
C PRO A 94 -3.03 -3.61 10.32
N GLY A 95 -2.73 -4.91 10.31
CA GLY A 95 -1.49 -5.45 10.88
C GLY A 95 -0.29 -5.16 9.97
N ILE A 96 0.92 -5.46 10.45
CA ILE A 96 2.12 -5.30 9.64
C ILE A 96 2.13 -6.22 8.41
N ASP A 97 1.59 -7.42 8.54
CA ASP A 97 1.51 -8.42 7.47
C ASP A 97 0.50 -8.05 6.38
N ASP A 98 -0.48 -7.21 6.71
CA ASP A 98 -1.36 -6.64 5.69
C ASP A 98 -0.60 -5.71 4.75
N TYR A 99 0.57 -5.22 5.18
CA TYR A 99 1.52 -4.45 4.39
C TYR A 99 2.70 -5.31 3.92
N TYR A 100 3.87 -5.18 4.57
CA TYR A 100 5.06 -6.01 4.40
C TYR A 100 5.96 -5.87 5.64
N GLU A 101 6.75 -6.90 5.92
CA GLU A 101 7.82 -6.81 6.92
C GLU A 101 9.00 -6.03 6.33
N PRO A 102 9.39 -4.87 6.88
CA PRO A 102 10.53 -4.12 6.37
C PRO A 102 11.81 -4.92 6.59
N PHE A 103 12.62 -5.03 5.54
CA PHE A 103 13.84 -5.82 5.52
C PHE A 103 15.04 -4.98 5.06
N ASP A 104 16.23 -5.42 5.44
CA ASP A 104 17.52 -4.95 4.96
C ASP A 104 18.41 -6.17 4.66
N TYR A 105 19.62 -5.94 4.16
CA TYR A 105 20.55 -7.01 3.82
C TYR A 105 21.85 -6.90 4.62
N ASP A 106 22.43 -8.06 4.93
CA ASP A 106 23.72 -8.14 5.59
C ASP A 106 24.87 -7.91 4.59
N TYR A 107 25.01 -6.67 4.12
CA TYR A 107 26.03 -6.30 3.14
C TYR A 107 27.45 -6.48 3.67
N GLN A 108 27.64 -6.35 4.99
CA GLN A 108 28.96 -6.52 5.61
C GLN A 108 29.51 -7.94 5.46
N ASN A 109 28.64 -8.95 5.30
CA ASN A 109 29.06 -10.31 4.97
C ASN A 109 29.83 -10.39 3.64
N LEU A 110 29.60 -9.48 2.69
CA LEU A 110 30.34 -9.45 1.42
C LEU A 110 31.78 -8.94 1.58
N HIS A 111 32.05 -8.16 2.63
CA HIS A 111 33.36 -7.58 2.88
C HIS A 111 34.18 -8.39 3.90
N ASN A 112 33.50 -8.94 4.90
CA ASN A 112 34.16 -9.51 6.08
C ASN A 112 34.10 -11.05 6.13
N ALA A 113 33.49 -11.71 5.13
CA ALA A 113 33.40 -13.16 5.13
C ALA A 113 34.80 -13.80 5.09
N PRO A 114 35.07 -14.80 5.96
CA PRO A 114 36.30 -15.56 5.88
C PRO A 114 36.33 -16.40 4.61
N GLU A 115 37.52 -16.89 4.27
CA GLU A 115 37.69 -17.84 3.17
C GLU A 115 36.74 -19.04 3.35
N SER A 116 35.99 -19.34 2.30
CA SER A 116 34.97 -20.38 2.29
C SER A 116 34.91 -21.01 0.91
N LYS A 117 34.48 -22.26 0.85
CA LYS A 117 34.22 -22.96 -0.42
C LYS A 117 33.07 -22.34 -1.22
N HIS A 118 32.23 -21.54 -0.57
CA HIS A 118 31.04 -20.95 -1.17
C HIS A 118 31.13 -19.43 -1.17
N GLN A 119 30.63 -18.83 -2.25
CA GLN A 119 30.58 -17.38 -2.41
C GLN A 119 29.74 -16.75 -1.27
N PRO A 120 30.25 -15.69 -0.60
CA PRO A 120 29.45 -14.97 0.38
C PRO A 120 28.30 -14.23 -0.30
N ILE A 121 27.17 -14.16 0.39
CA ILE A 121 25.97 -13.44 -0.09
C ILE A 121 25.36 -12.61 1.04
N ALA A 122 24.82 -11.43 0.70
CA ALA A 122 24.09 -10.60 1.63
C ALA A 122 22.66 -11.15 1.79
N ARG A 123 22.37 -11.80 2.93
CA ARG A 123 21.04 -12.37 3.21
C ARG A 123 20.11 -11.34 3.87
N PRO A 124 18.79 -11.45 3.64
CA PRO A 124 17.83 -10.52 4.22
C PRO A 124 17.72 -10.68 5.73
N ARG A 125 17.50 -9.56 6.41
CA ARG A 125 17.25 -9.44 7.85
C ARG A 125 16.04 -8.56 8.09
N SER A 126 15.24 -8.93 9.08
CA SER A 126 14.09 -8.13 9.50
C SER A 126 14.53 -6.85 10.20
N LEU A 127 13.96 -5.71 9.83
CA LEU A 127 14.13 -4.45 10.55
C LEU A 127 13.23 -4.36 11.80
N ILE A 128 12.31 -5.32 12.00
CA ILE A 128 11.47 -5.42 13.19
C ILE A 128 12.18 -6.26 14.26
N THR A 129 12.59 -7.47 13.90
CA THR A 129 13.15 -8.45 14.85
C THR A 129 14.68 -8.48 14.85
N GLY A 130 15.34 -7.95 13.81
CA GLY A 130 16.79 -8.09 13.61
C GLY A 130 17.25 -9.48 13.17
N GLN A 131 16.33 -10.45 13.11
CA GLN A 131 16.62 -11.84 12.78
C GLN A 131 16.79 -12.03 11.28
N ARG A 132 17.46 -13.13 10.91
CA ARG A 132 17.61 -13.54 9.52
C ARG A 132 16.28 -13.99 8.96
N MET A 133 15.97 -13.55 7.74
CA MET A 133 14.80 -14.02 7.00
C MET A 133 15.23 -15.14 6.05
N ASP A 134 14.42 -16.19 5.95
CA ASP A 134 14.66 -17.26 4.98
C ASP A 134 14.34 -16.80 3.56
N LYS A 135 13.22 -16.07 3.41
CA LYS A 135 12.79 -15.51 2.13
C LYS A 135 11.94 -14.26 2.37
N ILE A 136 12.07 -13.28 1.48
CA ILE A 136 11.16 -12.15 1.39
C ILE A 136 9.89 -12.61 0.65
N THR A 137 8.72 -12.45 1.25
CA THR A 137 7.44 -12.95 0.73
C THR A 137 6.46 -11.83 0.34
N SER A 138 6.78 -10.58 0.68
CA SER A 138 5.96 -9.42 0.37
C SER A 138 6.81 -8.15 0.31
N GLY A 139 6.24 -7.12 -0.34
CA GLY A 139 6.85 -5.80 -0.46
C GLY A 139 5.81 -4.75 -0.86
N PRO A 140 6.14 -3.46 -0.75
CA PRO A 140 5.20 -2.36 -1.01
C PRO A 140 4.74 -2.27 -2.47
N ASN A 141 5.47 -2.91 -3.39
CA ASN A 141 5.21 -2.91 -4.82
C ASN A 141 5.22 -4.35 -5.40
N TRP A 142 4.79 -5.33 -4.61
CA TRP A 142 4.90 -6.75 -4.94
C TRP A 142 4.17 -7.16 -6.24
N GLU A 143 3.08 -6.49 -6.60
CA GLU A 143 2.27 -6.80 -7.81
C GLU A 143 2.54 -5.82 -8.96
N GLU A 144 3.74 -5.24 -9.00
CA GLU A 144 4.18 -4.35 -10.09
C GLU A 144 4.13 -5.04 -11.45
N ILE A 145 3.72 -4.29 -12.49
CA ILE A 145 3.68 -4.77 -13.89
C ILE A 145 2.97 -6.13 -14.01
N LEU A 146 1.88 -6.31 -13.25
CA LEU A 146 1.10 -7.56 -13.20
C LEU A 146 1.90 -8.75 -12.65
N GLY A 147 2.83 -8.51 -11.72
CA GLY A 147 3.57 -9.55 -11.01
C GLY A 147 2.65 -10.41 -10.15
N GLY A 148 2.31 -11.60 -10.65
CA GLY A 148 1.43 -12.58 -9.98
C GLY A 148 0.47 -13.24 -10.95
N GLU A 149 -0.23 -14.27 -10.49
CA GLU A 149 -1.27 -14.93 -11.30
C GLU A 149 -2.49 -14.01 -11.45
N PHE A 150 -3.14 -14.07 -12.62
CA PHE A 150 -4.31 -13.24 -12.92
C PHE A 150 -5.48 -13.46 -11.92
N GLU A 151 -5.69 -14.70 -11.48
CA GLU A 151 -6.72 -15.03 -10.49
C GLU A 151 -6.48 -14.37 -9.13
N ASN A 152 -5.20 -14.21 -8.78
CA ASN A 152 -4.72 -13.61 -7.55
C ASN A 152 -4.60 -12.09 -7.64
N ALA A 153 -4.76 -11.51 -8.85
CA ALA A 153 -4.77 -10.08 -9.04
C ALA A 153 -5.91 -9.44 -8.22
N PRO A 154 -5.69 -8.26 -7.61
CA PRO A 154 -6.68 -7.59 -6.82
C PRO A 154 -7.93 -7.34 -7.66
N LYS A 155 -9.08 -7.87 -7.22
CA LYS A 155 -10.37 -7.64 -7.87
C LYS A 155 -10.66 -6.15 -7.88
N ILE A 156 -10.43 -5.52 -9.03
CA ILE A 156 -10.65 -4.08 -9.23
C ILE A 156 -12.16 -3.85 -9.18
N ARG A 157 -12.65 -3.28 -8.09
CA ARG A 157 -14.02 -2.76 -8.01
C ARG A 157 -14.05 -1.41 -8.74
N THR A 158 -13.86 -1.42 -10.06
CA THR A 158 -14.19 -0.25 -10.87
C THR A 158 -15.70 -0.05 -10.76
N SER A 159 -16.12 1.20 -10.56
CA SER A 159 -17.52 1.56 -10.66
C SER A 159 -18.08 1.02 -11.98
N THR A 160 -19.28 0.48 -11.94
CA THR A 160 -20.00 -0.15 -13.05
C THR A 160 -20.01 0.73 -14.32
N THR A 161 -19.85 2.04 -14.15
CA THR A 161 -19.72 3.06 -15.19
C THR A 161 -18.50 2.86 -16.11
N CYS A 162 -17.35 2.41 -15.60
CA CYS A 162 -16.15 2.21 -16.42
C CYS A 162 -16.22 0.91 -17.27
N ARG A 163 -16.98 -0.09 -16.78
CA ARG A 163 -17.15 -1.38 -17.46
C ARG A 163 -17.84 -1.25 -18.83
N ARG A 164 -18.64 -0.19 -19.05
CA ARG A 164 -19.32 0.07 -20.34
C ARG A 164 -18.41 0.64 -21.44
N ARG A 165 -17.29 1.30 -21.10
CA ARG A 165 -16.39 1.87 -22.12
C ARG A 165 -15.47 0.83 -22.76
N CYS A 166 -15.00 -0.16 -22.00
CA CYS A 166 -14.11 -1.19 -22.55
C CYS A 166 -14.82 -2.12 -23.55
N THR A 167 -16.11 -2.39 -23.37
CA THR A 167 -16.90 -3.23 -24.30
C THR A 167 -17.24 -2.55 -25.62
N ALA A 168 -17.12 -1.22 -25.71
CA ALA A 168 -17.40 -0.49 -26.94
C ALA A 168 -16.20 -0.48 -27.91
N SER A 169 -14.97 -0.63 -27.39
CA SER A 169 -13.74 -0.59 -28.20
C SER A 169 -13.36 -1.94 -28.81
N SER A 170 -14.02 -3.04 -28.43
CA SER A 170 -13.73 -4.39 -28.95
C SER A 170 -14.61 -4.79 -30.15
N LYS A 171 -15.43 -3.88 -30.68
CA LYS A 171 -16.10 -4.07 -31.96
C LYS A 171 -15.24 -3.45 -33.05
N THR A 172 -14.29 -4.22 -33.57
CA THR A 172 -13.71 -3.97 -34.89
C THR A 172 -14.84 -4.02 -35.92
N PRO A 173 -15.05 -2.99 -36.74
CA PRO A 173 -15.95 -3.10 -37.88
C PRO A 173 -15.34 -4.10 -38.88
N SER A 174 -16.19 -4.98 -39.40
CA SER A 174 -15.89 -5.85 -40.54
C SER A 174 -15.92 -5.06 -41.84
#